data_AF-A0A173GZN3-F1
#
_entry.id   AF-A0A173GZN3-F1
#
_cell.length_a   1.000
_cell.length_b   1.000
_cell.length_c   1.000
_cell.angle_alpha   90.00
_cell.angle_beta   90.00
_cell.angle_gamma   90.00
#
_symmetry.space_group_name_H-M   'P 1'
#
loop_
_entity.id
_entity.type
_entity.pdbx_description
1 polymer ?
#
loop_
_entity_poly.entity_id
_entity_poly.type
_entity_poly.pdbx_seq_one_letter_code
_entity_poly.pdbx_strand_id
1 'polypeptide(L)' 'MNRVLEETDVSERFSEHDLRAKAASDAETLEHAQALLSHTDSRTKRRVYRRKAGKVMPLK' A
#
# COMPACT_ATOMS: atom_id res chain seq x y z
N MET A 1 -0.10 -11.13 16.10
CA MET A 1 0.90 -10.03 16.15
C MET A 1 2.06 -10.30 17.09
N ASN A 2 1.83 -10.78 18.33
CA ASN A 2 2.93 -11.05 19.28
C ASN A 2 4.06 -11.91 18.70
N ARG A 3 3.73 -13.06 18.08
CA ARG A 3 4.71 -13.91 17.39
C ARG A 3 5.55 -13.18 16.34
N VAL A 4 4.91 -12.30 15.56
CA VAL A 4 5.60 -11.55 14.49
C VAL A 4 6.60 -10.55 15.06
N LEU A 5 6.26 -9.89 16.18
CA LEU A 5 7.17 -8.95 16.85
C LEU A 5 8.36 -9.65 17.52
N GLU A 6 8.17 -10.90 17.96
CA GLU A 6 9.21 -11.67 18.65
C GLU A 6 10.17 -12.37 17.67
N GLU A 7 9.66 -12.85 16.54
CA GLU A 7 10.42 -13.71 15.62
C GLU A 7 10.97 -12.99 14.38
N THR A 8 10.62 -11.72 14.16
CA THR A 8 11.01 -10.97 12.95
C THR A 8 11.48 -9.55 13.27
N ASP A 9 12.03 -8.87 12.27
CA ASP A 9 12.49 -7.47 12.40
C ASP A 9 11.35 -6.44 12.47
N VAL A 10 10.09 -6.89 12.55
CA VAL A 10 8.94 -5.98 12.67
C VAL A 10 8.94 -5.35 14.06
N SER A 11 9.16 -4.03 14.10
CA SER A 11 9.16 -3.24 15.33
C SER A 11 7.79 -2.69 15.72
N GLU A 12 6.86 -2.57 14.77
CA GLU A 12 5.56 -1.93 14.96
C GLU A 12 4.40 -2.88 14.70
N ARG A 13 3.32 -2.75 15.48
CA ARG A 13 2.07 -3.47 15.23
C ARG A 13 1.40 -2.89 13.99
N PHE A 14 0.85 -3.76 13.15
CA PHE A 14 0.07 -3.38 11.98
C PHE A 14 -1.22 -4.19 11.92
N SER A 15 -2.18 -3.69 11.15
CA SER A 15 -3.44 -4.37 10.85
C SER A 15 -3.47 -4.88 9.40
N GLU A 16 -4.46 -5.70 9.07
CA GLU A 16 -4.73 -6.12 7.69
C GLU A 16 -5.02 -4.92 6.77
N HIS A 17 -5.53 -3.82 7.33
CA HIS A 17 -5.76 -2.58 6.58
C HIS A 17 -4.43 -1.93 6.16
N ASP A 18 -3.42 -1.98 7.01
CA ASP A 18 -2.10 -1.43 6.71
C ASP A 18 -1.37 -2.26 5.66
N LEU A 19 -1.49 -3.59 5.72
CA LEU A 19 -1.01 -4.47 4.66
C LEU A 19 -1.66 -4.14 3.31
N ARG A 20 -2.98 -3.90 3.30
CA ARG A 20 -3.72 -3.53 2.09
C ARG A 20 -3.25 -2.19 1.52
N ALA A 21 -3.00 -1.20 2.39
CA ALA A 21 -2.45 0.10 1.98
C ALA A 21 -1.01 -0.02 1.45
N LYS A 22 -0.18 -0.87 2.08
CA LYS A 22 1.18 -1.12 1.62
C LYS A 22 1.18 -1.77 0.23
N ALA A 23 0.41 -2.84 0.04
CA ALA A 23 0.30 -3.54 -1.25
C ALA A 23 -0.18 -2.60 -2.37
N ALA A 24 -1.17 -1.75 -2.11
CA ALA A 24 -1.65 -0.79 -3.09
C ALA A 24 -0.67 0.37 -3.39
N SER A 25 0.16 0.72 -2.41
CA SER A 25 1.21 1.74 -2.55
C SER A 25 2.43 1.25 -3.33
N ASP A 26 2.69 -0.05 -3.31
CA ASP A 26 3.81 -0.67 -4.03
C ASP A 26 3.49 -1.01 -5.48
N ALA A 27 2.21 -1.05 -5.86
CA ALA A 27 1.81 -1.21 -7.25
C ALA A 27 2.27 -0.02 -8.10
N GLU A 28 2.78 -0.34 -9.29
CA GLU A 28 3.36 0.64 -10.22
C GLU A 28 2.32 1.65 -10.73
N THR A 29 1.09 1.19 -11.00
CA THR A 29 0.03 2.01 -11.60
C THR A 29 -1.25 2.09 -10.77
N LEU A 30 -2.09 3.09 -11.08
CA LEU A 30 -3.38 3.25 -10.44
C LEU A 30 -4.38 2.16 -10.85
N GLU A 31 -4.21 1.61 -12.04
CA GLU A 31 -5.03 0.55 -12.60
C GLU A 31 -4.66 -0.78 -11.94
N HIS A 32 -3.35 -1.07 -11.82
CA HIS A 32 -2.86 -2.31 -11.20
C HIS A 32 -3.37 -2.45 -9.76
N ALA A 33 -3.15 -1.47 -8.88
CA ALA A 33 -3.67 -1.61 -7.52
C ALA A 33 -5.20 -1.41 -7.40
N GLN A 34 -5.90 -0.95 -8.44
CA GLN A 34 -7.37 -1.00 -8.43
C GLN A 34 -7.85 -2.43 -8.68
N ALA A 35 -7.25 -3.12 -9.64
CA ALA A 35 -7.49 -4.55 -9.88
C ALA A 35 -7.11 -5.39 -8.66
N LEU A 36 -5.96 -5.13 -8.03
CA LEU A 36 -5.49 -5.84 -6.83
C LEU A 36 -6.48 -5.75 -5.66
N LEU A 37 -7.13 -4.60 -5.50
CA LEU A 37 -8.05 -4.35 -4.38
C LEU A 37 -9.52 -4.56 -4.74
N SER A 38 -9.82 -4.91 -5.99
CA SER A 38 -11.19 -5.02 -6.53
C SER A 38 -12.07 -3.80 -6.21
N HIS A 39 -11.48 -2.61 -6.17
CA HIS A 39 -12.23 -1.38 -5.91
C HIS A 39 -12.93 -0.90 -7.18
N THR A 40 -14.22 -0.57 -7.06
CA THR A 40 -15.02 0.03 -8.12
C THR A 40 -14.70 1.52 -8.32
N ASP A 41 -14.25 2.23 -7.27
CA ASP A 41 -13.88 3.65 -7.33
C ASP A 41 -12.39 3.89 -7.01
N SER A 42 -11.71 4.53 -7.95
CA SER A 42 -10.31 4.98 -7.86
C SER A 42 -10.05 6.05 -6.78
N ARG A 43 -11.08 6.81 -6.36
CA ARG A 43 -10.96 7.86 -5.33
C ARG A 43 -10.63 7.27 -3.95
N THR A 44 -11.30 6.20 -3.55
CA THR A 44 -11.04 5.50 -2.28
C THR A 44 -9.61 4.96 -2.25
N LYS A 45 -9.12 4.43 -3.39
CA LYS A 45 -7.74 3.98 -3.52
C LYS A 45 -6.72 5.12 -3.35
N ARG A 46 -6.87 6.22 -4.09
CA ARG A 46 -5.93 7.35 -4.03
C ARG A 46 -5.84 7.99 -2.65
N ARG A 47 -6.97 8.10 -1.94
CA ARG A 47 -7.03 8.74 -0.62
C ARG A 47 -6.55 7.84 0.52
N VAL A 48 -6.90 6.55 0.50
CA VAL A 48 -6.74 5.68 1.67
C VAL A 48 -5.57 4.70 1.52
N TYR A 49 -5.36 4.20 0.31
CA TYR A 49 -4.50 3.04 0.07
C TYR A 49 -3.20 3.34 -0.69
N ARG A 50 -3.11 4.43 -1.47
CA ARG A 50 -1.83 4.87 -2.08
C ARG A 50 -1.18 5.96 -1.25
N ARG A 51 -0.52 5.57 -0.15
CA ARG A 51 0.11 6.49 0.81
C ARG A 51 1.51 6.94 0.36
N LYS A 52 2.17 6.18 -0.51
CA LYS A 52 3.53 6.47 -1.02
C LYS A 52 3.50 7.57 -2.09
N ALA A 53 4.41 8.54 -2.00
CA ALA A 53 4.60 9.56 -3.03
C ALA A 53 5.05 8.92 -4.36
N GLY A 54 4.61 9.50 -5.49
CA GLY A 54 5.04 9.07 -6.81
C GLY A 54 6.51 9.37 -7.04
N LYS A 55 7.26 8.42 -7.61
CA LYS A 55 8.63 8.68 -8.07
C LYS A 55 8.55 9.51 -9.35
N VAL A 56 8.98 10.77 -9.28
CA VAL A 56 9.08 11.64 -10.45
C VAL A 56 10.41 11.38 -11.15
N MET A 57 10.39 11.24 -12.48
CA MET A 57 11.61 11.30 -13.28
C MET A 57 11.76 12.74 -13.79
N PRO A 58 12.86 13.42 -13.47
CA PRO A 58 13.11 14.75 -14.03
C PRO A 58 13.21 14.66 -15.55
N LEU A 59 12.62 15.64 -16.24
CA LEU A 59 12.78 15.80 -17.68
C LEU A 59 14.26 16.07 -17.96
N LYS A 60 14.80 15.37 -18.97
CA LYS A 60 16.19 15.49 -19.42
C LYS A 60 16.40 16.80 -20.17
#